data_AF-A0A9D6L6R5-F1
#
_entry.id   AF-A0A9D6L6R5-F1
#
_cell.length_a   1.000
_cell.length_b   1.000
_cell.length_c   1.000
_cell.angle_alpha   90.00
_cell.angle_beta   90.00
_cell.angle_gamma   90.00
#
_symmetry.space_group_name_H-M   'P 1'
#
loop_
_entity.id
_entity.type
_entity.pdbx_description
1 polymer ?
#
loop_
_entity_poly.entity_id
_entity_poly.type
_entity_poly.pdbx_seq_one_letter_code
_entity_poly.pdbx_strand_id
1 'polypeptide(L)'
;MPSRSVAARDATWLFFGSLAIALGLLLANAAVPYDRWPNRSDDCFYYLLLARHAVLHGIVSADGLRPTNGFHPLYFLILRALDPLVGE
;
A
#
# COMPACT_ATOMS: atom_id res chain seq x y z
N MET A 1 5.85 20.56 -35.91
CA MET A 1 5.04 19.40 -35.48
C MET A 1 5.89 18.15 -35.65
N PRO A 2 6.22 17.40 -34.58
CA PRO A 2 6.93 16.14 -34.72
C PRO A 2 6.11 15.15 -35.57
N SER A 3 6.77 14.38 -36.43
CA SER A 3 6.08 13.35 -37.23
C SER A 3 5.54 12.26 -36.30
N ARG A 4 4.39 11.68 -36.65
CA ARG A 4 3.70 10.65 -35.83
C ARG A 4 4.60 9.46 -35.48
N SER A 5 5.59 9.13 -36.30
CA SER A 5 6.55 8.05 -36.05
C SER A 5 7.55 8.35 -34.93
N VAL A 6 7.96 9.61 -34.76
CA VAL A 6 8.87 10.02 -33.68
C VAL A 6 8.15 9.97 -32.34
N ALA A 7 6.92 10.51 -32.28
CA ALA A 7 6.11 10.48 -31.06
C ALA A 7 5.77 9.05 -30.57
N ALA A 8 5.51 8.12 -31.49
CA ALA A 8 5.25 6.72 -31.14
C ALA A 8 6.51 6.00 -30.59
N ARG A 9 7.69 6.32 -31.14
CA ARG A 9 8.97 5.80 -30.66
C ARG A 9 9.28 6.32 -29.26
N ASP A 10 9.05 7.60 -29.01
CA ASP A 10 9.28 8.22 -27.70
C ASP A 10 8.34 7.64 -26.63
N ALA A 11 7.06 7.43 -26.96
CA ALA A 11 6.11 6.76 -26.07
C ALA A 11 6.51 5.30 -25.75
N THR A 12 7.06 4.59 -26.74
CA THR A 12 7.56 3.22 -26.57
C THR A 12 8.73 3.19 -25.59
N TRP A 13 9.70 4.10 -25.73
CA TRP A 13 10.83 4.21 -24.80
C TRP A 13 10.40 4.61 -23.39
N LEU A 14 9.45 5.54 -23.25
CA LEU A 14 8.90 5.91 -21.94
C LEU A 14 8.21 4.73 -21.27
N PHE A 15 7.42 3.96 -22.02
CA PHE A 15 6.76 2.77 -21.49
C PHE A 15 7.77 1.70 -21.05
N PHE A 16 8.67 1.26 -21.93
CA PHE A 16 9.63 0.22 -21.57
C PHE A 16 10.67 0.69 -20.53
N GLY A 17 11.06 1.96 -20.57
CA GLY A 17 11.92 2.56 -19.57
C GLY A 17 11.26 2.58 -18.19
N SER A 18 10.00 3.04 -18.10
CA SER A 18 9.25 3.04 -16.83
C SER A 18 8.99 1.62 -16.32
N LEU A 19 8.70 0.66 -17.21
CA LEU A 19 8.54 -0.75 -16.86
C LEU A 19 9.83 -1.35 -16.30
N ALA A 20 10.99 -1.08 -16.94
CA ALA A 20 12.28 -1.56 -16.47
C ALA A 20 12.65 -0.98 -15.10
N ILE A 21 12.38 0.31 -14.89
CA ILE A 21 12.56 0.97 -13.58
C ILE A 21 11.65 0.32 -12.53
N ALA A 22 10.36 0.15 -12.82
CA ALA A 22 9.41 -0.47 -11.90
C ALA A 22 9.82 -1.90 -11.52
N LEU A 23 10.25 -2.70 -12.51
CA LEU A 23 10.75 -4.06 -12.26
C LEU A 23 12.02 -4.05 -11.41
N GLY A 24 12.97 -3.14 -11.69
CA GLY A 24 14.18 -2.98 -10.89
C GLY A 24 13.89 -2.63 -9.43
N LEU A 25 12.95 -1.71 -9.19
CA LEU A 25 12.49 -1.35 -7.85
C LEU A 25 11.79 -2.52 -7.15
N LEU A 26 10.97 -3.28 -7.86
CA LEU A 26 10.29 -4.47 -7.32
C LEU A 26 11.30 -5.53 -6.87
N LEU A 27 12.29 -5.86 -7.71
CA LEU A 27 13.33 -6.83 -7.40
C LEU A 27 14.23 -6.35 -6.25
N ALA A 28 14.55 -5.04 -6.20
CA ALA A 28 15.28 -4.47 -5.09
C ALA A 28 14.49 -4.54 -3.77
N ASN A 29 13.17 -4.33 -3.81
CA ASN A 29 12.30 -4.45 -2.64
C ASN A 29 12.18 -5.92 -2.17
N ALA A 30 12.20 -6.89 -3.09
CA ALA A 30 12.18 -8.32 -2.75
C ALA A 30 13.43 -8.78 -1.97
N ALA A 31 14.56 -8.05 -2.09
CA ALA A 31 15.77 -8.32 -1.33
C ALA A 31 15.78 -7.65 0.07
N VAL A 32 14.74 -6.88 0.43
CA VAL A 32 14.65 -6.23 1.73
C VAL A 32 14.36 -7.27 2.82
N PRO A 33 15.17 -7.31 3.90
CA PRO A 33 14.92 -8.19 5.03
C PRO A 33 13.50 -8.02 5.63
N TYR A 34 12.90 -9.13 6.04
CA TYR A 34 11.51 -9.19 6.52
C TYR A 34 11.25 -8.33 7.77
N ASP A 35 12.25 -8.18 8.63
CA ASP A 35 12.20 -7.31 9.82
C ASP A 35 11.99 -5.83 9.48
N ARG A 36 12.25 -5.41 8.23
CA ARG A 36 12.05 -4.03 7.75
C ARG A 36 10.75 -3.81 6.98
N TRP A 37 10.00 -4.87 6.67
CA TRP A 37 8.71 -4.77 5.99
C TRP A 37 7.64 -3.98 6.77
N PRO A 38 7.52 -4.10 8.11
CA PRO A 38 6.52 -3.34 8.86
C PRO A 38 6.63 -1.83 8.67
N ASN A 39 7.85 -1.32 8.47
CA ASN A 39 8.14 0.11 8.28
C ASN A 39 7.97 0.60 6.83
N ARG A 40 7.61 -0.30 5.89
CA ARG A 40 7.55 0.00 4.45
C ARG A 40 6.23 -0.39 3.78
N SER A 41 5.34 -1.05 4.51
CA SER A 41 4.02 -1.41 3.98
C SER A 41 3.01 -0.39 4.47
N ASP A 42 2.75 0.62 3.63
CA ASP A 42 1.71 1.62 3.85
C ASP A 42 0.34 0.95 4.08
N ASP A 43 0.12 -0.18 3.40
CA ASP A 43 -1.06 -1.02 3.60
C ASP A 43 -1.15 -1.54 5.04
N CYS A 44 -0.06 -2.06 5.61
CA CYS A 44 -0.05 -2.52 7.00
C CYS A 44 -0.38 -1.38 7.97
N PHE A 45 0.21 -0.20 7.78
CA PHE A 45 -0.11 0.98 8.60
C PHE A 45 -1.60 1.34 8.49
N TYR A 46 -2.15 1.38 7.27
CA TYR A 46 -3.56 1.67 7.04
C TYR A 46 -4.48 0.67 7.75
N TYR A 47 -4.23 -0.64 7.61
CA TYR A 47 -5.05 -1.67 8.24
C TYR A 47 -4.97 -1.67 9.77
N LEU A 48 -3.77 -1.45 10.34
CA LEU A 48 -3.59 -1.35 11.79
C LEU A 48 -4.28 -0.11 12.36
N LEU A 49 -4.20 1.02 11.65
CA LEU A 49 -4.90 2.25 12.05
C LEU A 49 -6.42 2.06 12.06
N LEU A 50 -6.97 1.40 11.03
CA LEU A 50 -8.40 1.06 10.98
C LEU A 50 -8.82 0.16 12.14
N ALA A 51 -8.02 -0.88 12.43
CA ALA A 51 -8.27 -1.80 13.54
C ALA A 51 -8.28 -1.05 14.88
N ARG A 52 -7.27 -0.22 15.13
CA ARG A 52 -7.14 0.60 16.34
C ARG A 52 -8.33 1.54 16.53
N HIS A 53 -8.72 2.30 15.50
CA HIS A 53 -9.90 3.17 15.59
C HIS A 53 -11.20 2.38 15.82
N ALA A 54 -11.32 1.19 15.22
CA ALA A 54 -12.48 0.34 15.44
C ALA A 54 -12.55 -0.22 16.87
N VAL A 55 -11.40 -0.52 17.50
CA VAL A 55 -11.31 -0.98 18.89
C VAL A 55 -11.57 0.18 19.86
N LEU A 56 -10.89 1.32 19.68
CA LEU A 56 -10.93 2.44 20.62
C LEU A 56 -12.17 3.32 20.49
N HIS A 57 -12.70 3.48 19.29
CA HIS A 57 -13.76 4.45 18.99
C HIS A 57 -15.01 3.82 18.36
N GLY A 58 -14.99 2.51 18.06
CA GLY A 58 -16.11 1.81 17.43
C GLY A 58 -16.36 2.19 15.97
N ILE A 59 -15.47 2.99 15.37
CA ILE A 59 -15.59 3.46 13.99
C ILE A 59 -14.44 2.92 13.14
N VAL A 60 -14.76 2.34 11.99
CA VAL A 60 -13.75 1.91 11.02
C VAL A 60 -13.39 3.10 10.12
N SER A 61 -12.35 3.82 10.49
CA SER A 61 -12.01 5.12 9.89
C SER A 61 -10.50 5.32 9.85
N ALA A 62 -9.99 6.00 8.82
CA ALA A 62 -8.57 6.39 8.75
C ALA A 62 -8.30 7.74 9.46
N ASP A 63 -9.28 8.65 9.46
CA ASP A 63 -9.19 9.97 10.11
C ASP A 63 -9.86 10.01 11.50
N GLY A 64 -10.49 8.91 11.91
CA GLY A 64 -11.26 8.80 13.15
C GLY A 64 -12.64 9.48 13.10
N LEU A 65 -12.99 10.14 11.99
CA LEU A 65 -14.20 10.95 11.85
C LEU A 65 -15.19 10.34 10.87
N ARG A 66 -14.70 9.79 9.76
CA ARG A 66 -15.52 9.31 8.64
C ARG A 66 -15.33 7.81 8.43
N PRO A 67 -16.42 7.01 8.34
CA PRO A 67 -16.29 5.59 8.08
C PRO A 67 -15.75 5.34 6.67
N THR A 68 -14.92 4.30 6.53
CA THR A 68 -14.41 3.81 5.24
C THR A 68 -14.80 2.34 5.04
N ASN A 69 -14.84 1.91 3.78
CA ASN A 69 -15.08 0.52 3.37
C ASN A 69 -14.03 0.00 2.36
N GLY A 70 -12.99 0.79 2.08
CA GLY A 70 -11.96 0.48 1.08
C GLY A 70 -10.88 -0.49 1.57
N PHE A 71 -11.27 -1.60 2.18
CA PHE A 71 -10.33 -2.59 2.75
C PHE A 71 -10.87 -4.01 2.65
N HIS A 72 -9.99 -5.01 2.73
CA HIS A 72 -10.35 -6.42 2.70
C HIS A 72 -10.96 -6.84 4.05
N PRO A 73 -12.25 -7.24 4.12
CA PRO A 73 -12.95 -7.41 5.40
C PRO A 73 -12.36 -8.49 6.31
N LEU A 74 -11.95 -9.63 5.75
CA LEU A 74 -11.41 -10.73 6.55
C LEU A 74 -10.09 -10.34 7.23
N TYR A 75 -9.21 -9.64 6.52
CA TYR A 75 -7.92 -9.20 7.04
C TYR A 75 -8.11 -8.18 8.16
N PHE A 76 -9.03 -7.22 7.97
CA PHE A 76 -9.41 -6.29 9.02
C PHE A 76 -9.94 -6.98 10.29
N LEU A 77 -10.83 -7.98 10.16
CA LEU A 77 -11.38 -8.69 11.32
C LEU A 77 -10.30 -9.42 12.13
N ILE A 78 -9.33 -10.02 11.44
CA ILE A 78 -8.17 -10.66 12.09
C ILE A 78 -7.37 -9.62 12.88
N LEU A 79 -7.01 -8.50 12.24
CA LEU A 79 -6.22 -7.45 12.89
C LEU A 79 -6.96 -6.81 14.07
N ARG A 80 -8.26 -6.52 13.92
CA ARG A 80 -9.10 -6.00 15.01
C ARG A 80 -9.13 -6.93 16.22
N ALA A 81 -9.13 -8.24 16.01
CA ALA A 81 -9.10 -9.22 17.10
C ALA A 81 -7.73 -9.30 17.78
N LEU A 82 -6.64 -9.06 17.02
CA LEU A 82 -5.27 -9.10 17.51
C LEU A 82 -4.83 -7.80 18.18
N ASP A 83 -5.34 -6.65 17.75
CA ASP A 83 -4.93 -5.32 18.22
C ASP A 83 -4.88 -5.18 19.76
N PRO A 84 -5.88 -5.65 20.55
CA PRO A 84 -5.81 -5.56 22.02
C PRO A 84 -4.71 -6.42 22.67
N LEU A 85 -4.19 -7.42 21.96
CA LEU A 85 -3.20 -8.38 22.48
C LEU A 85 -1.76 -7.86 22.32
N VAL A 86 -1.54 -6.83 21.51
CA VAL A 86 -0.19 -6.36 21.17
C VAL A 86 0.40 -5.45 22.25
N GLY A 87 -0.41 -4.86 23.12
CA GLY A 87 0.06 -3.88 24.11
C GLY A 87 0.55 -2.58 23.46
N GLU A 88 0.48 -1.47 24.19
CA GLU A 88 1.06 -0.18 23.76
C GLU A 88 2.60 -0.18 23.86
#